data_AF-B0T9L4-F1
#
_entry.id   AF-B0T9L4-F1
#
_cell.length_a   1.000
_cell.length_b   1.000
_cell.length_c   1.000
_cell.angle_alpha   90.00
_cell.angle_beta   90.00
_cell.angle_gamma   90.00
#
_symmetry.space_group_name_H-M   'P 1'
#
loop_
_entity.id
_entity.type
_entity.pdbx_description
1 polymer ?
#
loop_
_entity_poly.entity_id
_entity_poly.type
_entity_poly.pdbx_seq_one_letter_code
_entity_poly.pdbx_strand_id
1 'polypeptide(L)' 'MRRGFLYLVAVMDWATRKVLSWRLSNSMDAEFCIQPLEEALARYGPPQIFNTDQGSHLWTAPALQV' A
#
# COMPACT_ATOMS: atom_id res chain seq x y z
N MET A 1 -28.56 -0.35 6.86
CA MET A 1 -27.11 -0.51 6.59
C MET A 1 -26.38 -0.45 7.93
N ARG A 2 -25.63 -1.50 8.32
CA ARG A 2 -24.75 -1.43 9.49
C ARG A 2 -23.63 -0.42 9.16
N ARG A 3 -23.46 0.61 10.00
CA ARG A 3 -22.43 1.64 9.82
C ARG A 3 -21.08 1.04 10.23
N GLY A 4 -20.12 1.01 9.31
CA GLY A 4 -18.76 0.55 9.55
C GLY A 4 -17.80 1.23 8.57
N PHE A 5 -16.51 1.21 8.89
CA PHE A 5 -15.46 1.71 8.02
C PHE A 5 -14.68 0.54 7.43
N LEU A 6 -14.09 0.75 6.24
CA LEU A 6 -13.18 -0.17 5.59
C LEU A 6 -11.86 0.54 5.34
N TYR A 7 -10.78 -0.22 5.38
CA TYR A 7 -9.43 0.23 5.05
C TYR A 7 -9.10 -0.21 3.64
N LEU A 8 -8.62 0.73 2.83
CA LEU A 8 -8.12 0.50 1.48
C LEU A 8 -6.64 0.87 1.46
N VAL A 9 -5.81 -0.04 0.98
CA VAL A 9 -4.40 0.24 0.65
C VAL A 9 -4.25 0.04 -0.85
N ALA A 10 -3.68 1.04 -1.52
CA ALA A 10 -3.48 1.02 -2.96
C ALA A 10 -2.09 1.55 -3.28
N VAL A 11 -1.38 0.83 -4.16
CA VAL A 11 -0.15 1.30 -4.78
C VAL A 11 -0.50 1.82 -6.16
N MET A 12 -0.10 3.05 -6.44
CA MET A 12 -0.49 3.75 -7.65
C MET A 12 0.74 4.38 -8.29
N ASP A 13 0.83 4.26 -9.61
CA ASP A 13 1.79 5.03 -10.38
C ASP A 13 1.37 6.50 -10.41
N TRP A 14 2.29 7.38 -10.04
CA TRP A 14 2.01 8.81 -9.92
C TRP A 14 1.72 9.47 -11.27
N ALA A 15 2.52 9.16 -12.29
CA ALA A 15 2.47 9.82 -13.60
C ALA A 15 1.20 9.45 -14.38
N THR A 16 0.86 8.16 -14.40
CA THR A 16 -0.29 7.63 -15.16
C THR A 16 -1.56 7.53 -14.33
N ARG A 17 -1.48 7.73 -13.00
CA ARG A 17 -2.59 7.56 -12.05
C ARG A 17 -3.15 6.13 -12.02
N LYS A 18 -2.42 5.16 -12.57
CA LYS A 18 -2.86 3.76 -12.61
C LYS A 18 -2.65 3.10 -11.24
N VAL A 19 -3.71 2.50 -10.70
CA VAL A 19 -3.59 1.60 -9.55
C VAL A 19 -2.89 0.32 -10.01
N LEU A 20 -1.73 0.05 -9.43
CA LEU A 20 -0.87 -1.09 -9.76
C LEU A 20 -1.30 -2.35 -9.01
N SER A 21 -1.70 -2.18 -7.75
CA SER A 21 -2.21 -3.21 -6.85
C SER A 21 -3.02 -2.54 -5.72
N TRP A 22 -3.94 -3.29 -5.11
CA TRP A 22 -4.72 -2.80 -3.96
C TRP A 22 -5.32 -3.95 -3.15
N ARG A 23 -5.70 -3.65 -1.90
CA ARG A 23 -6.43 -4.55 -1.00
C ARG A 23 -7.44 -3.77 -0.15
N LEU A 24 -8.52 -4.43 0.25
CA LEU A 24 -9.57 -3.88 1.12
C LEU A 24 -9.77 -4.80 2.33
N SER A 25 -9.83 -4.23 3.53
CA SER A 25 -10.01 -4.97 4.78
C SER A 25 -10.92 -4.24 5.76
N ASN A 26 -11.55 -4.99 6.65
CA ASN A 26 -12.28 -4.49 7.82
C ASN A 26 -11.37 -4.22 9.03
N SER A 27 -10.11 -4.67 8.98
CA SER A 27 -9.06 -4.39 9.97
C SER A 27 -7.85 -3.73 9.33
N MET A 28 -7.12 -2.93 10.11
CA MET A 28 -5.83 -2.37 9.71
C MET A 28 -4.73 -3.17 10.42
N ASP A 29 -4.17 -4.15 9.71
CA ASP A 29 -3.00 -4.92 10.13
C ASP A 29 -1.81 -4.64 9.19
N ALA A 30 -0.59 -4.84 9.69
CA ALA A 30 0.63 -4.48 8.95
C ALA A 30 0.82 -5.33 7.69
N GLU A 31 0.44 -6.61 7.73
CA GLU A 31 0.56 -7.52 6.59
C GLU A 31 -0.36 -7.09 5.44
N PHE A 32 -1.61 -6.77 5.75
CA PHE A 32 -2.58 -6.19 4.81
C PHE A 32 -2.03 -4.95 4.09
N CYS A 33 -1.28 -4.11 4.81
CA CYS A 33 -0.68 -2.90 4.25
C CYS A 33 0.53 -3.16 3.35
N ILE A 34 1.30 -4.22 3.62
CA ILE A 34 2.54 -4.54 2.90
C ILE A 34 2.27 -5.35 1.63
N GLN A 35 1.30 -6.27 1.65
CA GLN A 35 0.99 -7.16 0.53
C GLN A 35 0.74 -6.45 -0.82
N PRO A 36 -0.01 -5.33 -0.90
CA PRO A 36 -0.15 -4.58 -2.15
C PRO A 36 1.20 -4.07 -2.68
N LEU A 37 2.09 -3.60 -1.80
CA LEU A 37 3.41 -3.14 -2.19
C LEU A 37 4.27 -4.27 -2.74
N GLU A 38 4.31 -5.42 -2.06
CA GLU A 38 5.01 -6.60 -2.56
C GLU A 38 4.50 -7.05 -3.93
N GLU A 39 3.18 -7.07 -4.13
CA GLU A 39 2.58 -7.41 -5.42
C GLU A 39 2.99 -6.42 -6.52
N ALA A 40 2.99 -5.12 -6.23
CA ALA A 40 3.38 -4.10 -7.20
C ALA A 40 4.87 -4.20 -7.54
N LEU A 41 5.74 -4.35 -6.55
CA LEU A 41 7.18 -4.50 -6.75
C LEU A 41 7.52 -5.76 -7.55
N ALA A 42 6.85 -6.88 -7.26
CA ALA A 42 7.06 -8.13 -7.98
C ALA A 42 6.62 -8.03 -9.45
N ARG A 43 5.56 -7.25 -9.76
CA ARG A 43 5.02 -7.13 -11.13
C ARG A 43 5.67 -6.02 -11.95
N TYR A 44 6.04 -4.90 -11.33
CA TYR A 44 6.47 -3.69 -12.03
C TYR A 44 7.91 -3.26 -11.70
N GLY A 45 8.56 -3.93 -10.74
CA GLY A 45 9.87 -3.57 -10.25
C GLY A 45 9.85 -2.41 -9.24
N PRO A 46 11.01 -2.11 -8.63
CA PRO A 46 11.13 -1.00 -7.70
C PRO A 46 11.05 0.35 -8.43
N PRO A 47 10.26 1.32 -7.92
CA PRO A 47 10.26 2.67 -8.45
C PRO A 47 11.54 3.42 -8.05
N GLN A 48 11.87 4.50 -8.76
CA GLN A 48 12.97 5.39 -8.36
C GLN A 48 12.61 6.24 -7.14
N ILE A 49 11.32 6.59 -6.99
CA ILE A 49 10.80 7.37 -5.86
C ILE A 49 9.52 6.68 -5.40
N PHE A 50 9.45 6.34 -4.12
CA PHE A 50 8.27 5.76 -3.49
C PHE A 50 7.73 6.72 -2.43
N ASN A 51 6.54 7.25 -2.67
CA ASN A 51 5.85 8.11 -1.71
C ASN A 51 4.83 7.28 -0.94
N THR A 52 4.75 7.54 0.36
CA THR A 52 3.79 6.92 1.27
C THR A 52 3.04 8.01 2.02
N ASP A 53 1.79 7.78 2.36
CA ASP A 53 1.00 8.73 3.13
C ASP A 53 1.50 8.73 4.58
N GLN A 54 2.19 9.80 4.97
CA GLN A 54 2.86 9.92 6.27
C GLN A 54 1.90 10.02 7.49
N GLY A 55 0.64 9.57 7.34
CA GLY A 55 -0.42 9.63 8.37
C GLY A 55 -1.11 8.30 8.69
N SER A 56 -0.89 7.23 7.92
CA SER A 56 -1.36 5.88 8.27
C SER A 56 -0.22 5.10 8.95
N HIS A 57 -0.55 4.26 9.94
CA HIS A 57 0.42 3.53 10.78
C HIS A 57 1.16 2.44 9.98
N LEU A 58 2.04 2.83 9.08
CA LEU A 58 2.66 1.93 8.08
C LEU A 58 4.13 1.59 8.41
N TRP A 59 4.64 1.94 9.60
CA TRP A 59 6.05 1.75 9.97
C TRP A 59 6.22 0.79 11.16
N THR A 60 6.24 -0.51 10.86
CA THR A 60 6.90 -1.56 11.67
C THR A 60 7.31 -2.74 10.78
N ALA A 61 8.17 -2.49 9.80
CA ALA A 61 8.95 -3.55 9.13
C ALA A 61 10.37 -3.03 8.87
N PRO A 62 11.44 -3.77 9.22
CA PRO A 62 12.78 -3.39 8.82
C PRO A 62 12.94 -3.63 7.31
N ALA A 63 13.66 -2.74 6.65
CA ALA A 63 14.09 -2.78 5.25
C ALA A 63 13.13 -2.19 4.20
N LEU A 64 13.16 -0.86 4.11
CA LEU A 64 13.38 -0.20 2.82
C LEU A 64 14.51 0.83 3.01
N GLN A 65 15.75 0.35 2.93
CA GLN A 65 16.86 1.20 2.54
C GLN A 65 16.81 1.30 1.01
N VAL A 66 16.04 2.26 0.53
CA VAL A 66 16.26 2.95 -0.74
C VAL A 66 16.51 4.40 -0.42
#